data_AF-X6P323-F1
#
_entry.id   AF-X6P323-F1
#
_cell.length_a   1.000
_cell.length_b   1.000
_cell.length_c   1.000
_cell.angle_alpha   90.00
_cell.angle_beta   90.00
_cell.angle_gamma   90.00
#
_symmetry.space_group_name_H-M   'P 1'
#
loop_
_entity.id
_entity.type
_entity.pdbx_description
1 polymer ?
#
loop_
_entity_poly.entity_id
_entity_poly.type
_entity_poly.pdbx_seq_one_letter_code
_entity_poly.pdbx_strand_id
1 'polypeptide(L)'
;KALQYLENNKIDMREDKIQWVITVPAIWSEEAKGMMKQWAHQAGVWSPSVPNQLLIALEPECASICMMFEMQDNKSGVEFKTGDCYMMMDLGAGTADMVCHEIIGPFEVREMIASFGGPWGSSYIDKDVEVIFETIFGQRNMKEFQVTHPKHYVKLLENIEKSKQRFFGNKKITGVSRIEIPYEFDQFMKDHIANDLEELVSNFEYLEESGFIYFFIYYFNNY
;
A
#
# COMPACT_ATOMS: atom_id res chain seq x y z
N LYS A 1 -10.25 12.74 -16.20
CA LYS A 1 -8.92 13.29 -15.82
C LYS A 1 -7.92 13.32 -16.98
N ALA A 2 -7.67 12.23 -17.71
CA ALA A 2 -6.76 12.23 -18.87
C ALA A 2 -7.28 13.03 -20.08
N LEU A 3 -8.52 12.77 -20.55
CA LEU A 3 -9.15 13.56 -21.62
C LEU A 3 -9.24 15.04 -21.27
N GLN A 4 -9.68 15.34 -20.05
CA GLN A 4 -9.72 16.70 -19.52
C GLN A 4 -8.34 17.37 -19.43
N TYR A 5 -7.27 16.61 -19.17
CA TYR A 5 -5.90 17.12 -19.22
C TYR A 5 -5.51 17.49 -20.65
N LEU A 6 -5.84 16.68 -21.65
CA LEU A 6 -5.56 16.95 -23.06
C LEU A 6 -6.29 18.21 -23.54
N GLU A 7 -7.57 18.33 -23.20
CA GLU A 7 -8.37 19.54 -23.45
C GLU A 7 -7.75 20.78 -22.78
N ASN A 8 -7.42 20.69 -21.49
CA ASN A 8 -6.83 21.79 -20.74
C ASN A 8 -5.47 22.24 -21.31
N ASN A 9 -4.72 21.33 -21.93
CA ASN A 9 -3.44 21.63 -22.57
C ASN A 9 -3.55 21.94 -24.06
N LYS A 10 -4.77 22.06 -24.62
CA LYS A 10 -5.06 22.35 -26.04
C LYS A 10 -4.35 21.38 -26.99
N ILE A 11 -4.20 20.12 -26.57
CA ILE A 11 -3.66 19.06 -27.41
C ILE A 11 -4.82 18.57 -28.29
N ASP A 12 -4.84 18.98 -29.55
CA ASP A 12 -5.82 18.50 -30.53
C ASP A 12 -5.53 17.03 -30.85
N MET A 13 -6.38 16.14 -30.33
CA MET A 13 -6.26 14.72 -30.51
C MET A 13 -7.64 14.12 -30.70
N ARG A 14 -7.77 13.33 -31.76
CA ARG A 14 -9.00 12.58 -31.99
C ARG A 14 -9.06 11.38 -31.05
N GLU A 15 -10.19 11.21 -30.37
CA GLU A 15 -10.38 10.11 -29.41
C GLU A 15 -10.20 8.72 -30.06
N ASP A 16 -10.58 8.59 -31.34
CA ASP A 16 -10.40 7.37 -32.14
C ASP A 16 -8.92 7.05 -32.47
N LYS A 17 -8.00 7.95 -32.09
CA LYS A 17 -6.55 7.78 -32.21
C LYS A 17 -5.84 7.55 -30.88
N ILE A 18 -6.58 7.57 -29.77
CA ILE A 18 -6.03 7.26 -28.44
C ILE A 18 -6.07 5.74 -28.25
N GLN A 19 -4.92 5.15 -27.92
CA GLN A 19 -4.86 3.79 -27.40
C GLN A 19 -4.69 3.84 -25.89
N TRP A 20 -5.59 3.18 -25.18
CA TRP A 20 -5.55 3.02 -23.74
C TRP A 20 -4.84 1.73 -23.37
N VAL A 21 -4.05 1.79 -22.32
CA VAL A 21 -3.44 0.62 -21.69
C VAL A 21 -3.86 0.63 -20.23
N ILE A 22 -4.49 -0.45 -19.78
CA ILE A 22 -4.82 -0.65 -18.36
C ILE A 22 -3.93 -1.79 -17.85
N THR A 23 -3.17 -1.51 -16.82
CA THR A 23 -2.37 -2.51 -16.12
C THR A 23 -3.25 -3.30 -15.16
N VAL A 24 -3.01 -4.60 -15.05
CA VAL A 24 -3.71 -5.49 -14.10
C VAL A 24 -2.73 -6.47 -13.47
N PRO A 25 -3.01 -7.00 -12.27
CA PRO A 25 -2.18 -8.02 -11.64
C PRO A 25 -2.09 -9.29 -12.51
N ALA A 26 -0.91 -9.93 -12.53
CA ALA A 26 -0.71 -11.17 -13.29
C ALA A 26 -1.54 -12.35 -12.74
N ILE A 27 -1.76 -12.39 -11.43
CA ILE A 27 -2.51 -13.45 -10.73
C ILE A 27 -4.01 -13.45 -11.04
N TRP A 28 -4.53 -12.37 -11.65
CA TRP A 28 -5.95 -12.31 -12.00
C TRP A 28 -6.32 -13.35 -13.04
N SER A 29 -7.51 -13.93 -12.90
CA SER A 29 -8.07 -14.83 -13.89
C SER A 29 -8.41 -14.08 -15.18
N GLU A 30 -8.51 -14.81 -16.29
CA GLU A 30 -8.90 -14.21 -17.58
C GLU A 30 -10.31 -13.60 -17.54
N GLU A 31 -11.20 -14.15 -16.71
CA GLU A 31 -12.53 -13.57 -16.47
C GLU A 31 -12.42 -12.20 -15.79
N ALA A 32 -11.58 -12.07 -14.76
CA ALA A 32 -11.38 -10.80 -14.06
C ALA A 32 -10.74 -9.74 -14.99
N LYS A 33 -9.76 -10.13 -15.79
CA LYS A 33 -9.17 -9.26 -16.84
C LYS A 33 -10.22 -8.83 -17.88
N GLY A 34 -11.11 -9.76 -18.26
CA GLY A 34 -12.25 -9.48 -19.14
C GLY A 34 -13.25 -8.49 -18.52
N MET A 35 -13.56 -8.63 -17.24
CA MET A 35 -14.42 -7.70 -16.50
C MET A 35 -13.82 -6.29 -16.44
N MET A 36 -12.51 -6.17 -16.26
CA MET A 36 -11.83 -4.86 -16.30
C MET A 36 -12.05 -4.15 -17.66
N LYS A 37 -11.97 -4.87 -18.78
CA LYS A 37 -12.28 -4.29 -20.10
C LYS A 37 -13.73 -3.81 -20.20
N GLN A 38 -14.68 -4.55 -19.63
CA GLN A 38 -16.09 -4.17 -19.61
C GLN A 38 -16.33 -2.93 -18.75
N TRP A 39 -15.72 -2.86 -17.57
CA TRP A 39 -15.81 -1.68 -16.70
C TRP A 39 -15.18 -0.44 -17.36
N ALA A 40 -14.04 -0.59 -18.03
CA ALA A 40 -13.44 0.49 -18.80
C ALA A 40 -14.36 1.00 -19.91
N HIS A 41 -15.10 0.10 -20.58
CA HIS A 41 -16.09 0.50 -21.58
C HIS A 41 -17.26 1.27 -20.94
N GLN A 42 -17.81 0.77 -19.84
CA GLN A 42 -18.91 1.44 -19.11
C GLN A 42 -18.50 2.81 -18.56
N ALA A 43 -17.23 2.96 -18.18
CA ALA A 43 -16.66 4.23 -17.75
C ALA A 43 -16.36 5.21 -18.90
N GLY A 44 -16.62 4.82 -20.17
CA GLY A 44 -16.38 5.65 -21.34
C GLY A 44 -14.90 5.80 -21.70
N VAL A 45 -14.02 4.92 -21.21
CA VAL A 45 -12.58 4.97 -21.52
C VAL A 45 -12.34 4.59 -22.98
N TRP A 46 -13.08 3.60 -23.51
CA TRP A 46 -12.89 3.12 -24.87
C TRP A 46 -14.21 2.66 -25.51
N SER A 47 -14.21 2.57 -26.85
CA SER A 47 -15.33 2.09 -27.65
C SER A 47 -14.96 0.83 -28.44
N PRO A 48 -15.81 -0.22 -28.42
CA PRO A 48 -15.68 -1.39 -29.28
C PRO A 48 -15.66 -1.08 -30.78
N SER A 49 -16.16 0.10 -31.19
CA SER A 49 -16.12 0.54 -32.59
C SER A 49 -14.72 0.91 -33.08
N VAL A 50 -13.76 1.13 -32.17
CA VAL A 50 -12.37 1.45 -32.49
C VAL A 50 -11.52 0.20 -32.22
N PRO A 51 -11.02 -0.48 -33.26
CA PRO A 51 -10.22 -1.68 -33.09
C PRO A 51 -8.96 -1.43 -32.24
N ASN A 52 -8.66 -2.32 -31.31
CA ASN A 52 -7.47 -2.28 -30.45
C ASN A 52 -7.29 -0.97 -29.65
N GLN A 53 -8.39 -0.25 -29.37
CA GLN A 53 -8.36 0.99 -28.61
C GLN A 53 -8.01 0.77 -27.12
N LEU A 54 -8.27 -0.42 -26.58
CA LEU A 54 -7.88 -0.79 -25.22
C LEU A 54 -7.01 -2.05 -25.22
N LEU A 55 -5.85 -1.96 -24.60
CA LEU A 55 -4.97 -3.08 -24.26
C LEU A 55 -4.99 -3.31 -22.75
N ILE A 56 -4.96 -4.58 -22.36
CA ILE A 56 -4.64 -4.98 -21.00
C ILE A 56 -3.17 -5.37 -20.99
N ALA A 57 -2.42 -4.81 -20.07
CA ALA A 57 -1.02 -5.16 -19.84
C ALA A 57 -0.87 -5.74 -18.43
N LEU A 58 0.02 -6.69 -18.25
CA LEU A 58 0.31 -7.21 -16.92
C LEU A 58 1.22 -6.24 -16.18
N GLU A 59 0.85 -5.88 -14.95
CA GLU A 59 1.66 -5.04 -14.06
C GLU A 59 3.13 -5.49 -13.99
N PRO A 60 3.44 -6.78 -13.77
CA PRO A 60 4.84 -7.19 -13.70
C PRO A 60 5.57 -7.09 -15.04
N GLU A 61 4.91 -7.29 -16.19
CA GLU A 61 5.56 -7.09 -17.49
C GLU A 61 5.91 -5.61 -17.70
N CYS A 62 4.99 -4.70 -17.36
CA CYS A 62 5.22 -3.26 -17.42
C CYS A 62 6.38 -2.83 -16.51
N ALA A 63 6.41 -3.34 -15.28
CA ALA A 63 7.48 -3.05 -14.33
C ALA A 63 8.83 -3.61 -14.80
N SER A 64 8.84 -4.79 -15.43
CA SER A 64 10.05 -5.37 -16.02
C SER A 64 10.61 -4.51 -17.14
N ILE A 65 9.76 -4.06 -18.07
CA ILE A 65 10.15 -3.17 -19.17
C ILE A 65 10.70 -1.85 -18.60
N CYS A 66 10.05 -1.27 -17.60
CA CYS A 66 10.51 -0.06 -16.93
C CYS A 66 11.91 -0.24 -16.33
N MET A 67 12.14 -1.35 -15.63
CA MET A 67 13.45 -1.68 -15.07
C MET A 67 14.54 -1.83 -16.14
N MET A 68 14.21 -2.46 -17.28
CA MET A 68 15.15 -2.59 -18.39
C MET A 68 15.52 -1.23 -19.01
N PHE A 69 14.55 -0.32 -19.15
CA PHE A 69 14.81 1.06 -19.58
C PHE A 69 15.74 1.79 -18.59
N GLU A 70 15.43 1.73 -17.30
CA GLU A 70 16.24 2.36 -16.26
C GLU A 70 17.67 1.82 -16.24
N MET A 71 17.87 0.51 -16.45
CA MET A 71 19.20 -0.09 -16.56
C MET A 71 19.99 0.35 -17.81
N GLN A 72 19.31 0.60 -18.93
CA GLN A 72 19.95 1.11 -20.14
C GLN A 72 20.43 2.55 -19.95
N ASP A 73 19.61 3.39 -19.30
CA ASP A 73 19.92 4.80 -19.06
C ASP A 73 20.94 4.98 -17.93
N ASN A 74 20.87 4.16 -16.88
CA ASN A 74 21.77 4.20 -15.73
C ASN A 74 22.68 2.96 -15.70
N LYS A 75 23.88 3.09 -16.28
CA LYS A 75 24.96 2.07 -16.26
C LYS A 75 25.55 1.84 -14.86
N SER A 76 24.72 1.41 -13.93
CA SER A 76 25.04 1.08 -12.53
C SER A 76 25.81 -0.24 -12.38
N GLY A 77 26.17 -0.90 -13.49
CA GLY A 77 26.99 -2.11 -13.52
C GLY A 77 26.21 -3.43 -13.47
N VAL A 78 24.90 -3.38 -13.20
CA VAL A 78 23.99 -4.52 -13.30
C VAL A 78 23.15 -4.35 -14.56
N GLU A 79 23.24 -5.30 -15.48
CA GLU A 79 22.50 -5.31 -16.74
C GLU A 79 21.86 -6.69 -16.91
N PHE A 80 20.56 -6.70 -17.19
CA PHE A 80 19.86 -7.93 -17.54
C PHE A 80 20.29 -8.43 -18.92
N LYS A 81 20.62 -9.71 -19.01
CA LYS A 81 20.98 -10.41 -20.24
C LYS A 81 19.95 -11.45 -20.58
N THR A 82 19.82 -11.78 -21.87
CA THR A 82 19.00 -12.91 -22.31
C THR A 82 19.43 -14.18 -21.58
N GLY A 83 18.45 -14.89 -21.01
CA GLY A 83 18.62 -16.06 -20.16
C GLY A 83 18.65 -15.75 -18.66
N ASP A 84 18.80 -14.49 -18.24
CA ASP A 84 18.71 -14.12 -16.84
C ASP A 84 17.29 -14.30 -16.32
N CYS A 85 17.19 -14.81 -15.09
CA CYS A 85 15.92 -14.98 -14.39
C CYS A 85 15.87 -14.07 -13.17
N TYR A 86 14.70 -13.50 -12.90
CA TYR A 86 14.45 -12.70 -11.71
C TYR A 86 13.03 -12.92 -11.21
N MET A 87 12.82 -12.58 -9.95
CA MET A 87 11.50 -12.56 -9.33
C MET A 87 11.08 -11.10 -9.14
N MET A 88 9.92 -10.75 -9.69
CA MET A 88 9.22 -9.51 -9.38
C MET A 88 8.33 -9.76 -8.16
N MET A 89 8.31 -8.82 -7.22
CA MET A 89 7.41 -8.84 -6.06
C MET A 89 6.68 -7.50 -5.98
N ASP A 90 5.38 -7.51 -6.24
CA ASP A 90 4.49 -6.38 -5.96
C ASP A 90 3.88 -6.55 -4.57
N LEU A 91 4.33 -5.73 -3.62
CA LEU A 91 3.95 -5.81 -2.22
C LEU A 91 3.03 -4.64 -1.87
N GLY A 92 1.78 -4.76 -2.31
CA GLY A 92 0.75 -3.75 -2.13
C GLY A 92 0.20 -3.68 -0.70
N ALA A 93 -0.87 -2.89 -0.54
CA ALA A 93 -1.55 -2.75 0.75
C ALA A 93 -2.40 -3.99 1.08
N GLY A 94 -3.08 -4.58 0.10
CA GLY A 94 -3.95 -5.74 0.30
C GLY A 94 -3.29 -7.07 -0.03
N THR A 95 -2.55 -7.11 -1.14
CA THR A 95 -1.95 -8.33 -1.69
C THR A 95 -0.44 -8.21 -1.78
N ALA A 96 0.21 -9.37 -1.78
CA ALA A 96 1.57 -9.55 -2.23
C ALA A 96 1.53 -10.50 -3.42
N ASP A 97 1.97 -10.02 -4.57
CA ASP A 97 1.90 -10.71 -5.86
C ASP A 97 3.31 -10.91 -6.39
N MET A 98 3.64 -12.14 -6.78
CA MET A 98 4.97 -12.53 -7.25
C MET A 98 4.90 -13.19 -8.62
N VAL A 99 5.91 -12.92 -9.44
CA VAL A 99 6.12 -13.62 -10.70
C VAL A 99 7.60 -13.83 -10.96
N CYS A 100 7.93 -14.98 -11.55
CA CYS A 100 9.29 -15.26 -12.02
C CYS A 100 9.35 -15.07 -13.53
N HIS A 101 10.24 -14.20 -13.98
CA HIS A 101 10.45 -13.91 -15.39
C HIS A 101 11.85 -14.34 -15.83
N GLU A 102 11.94 -14.85 -17.05
CA GLU A 102 13.19 -14.95 -17.81
C GLU A 102 13.25 -13.84 -18.86
N ILE A 103 14.40 -13.21 -19.00
CA ILE A 103 14.69 -12.27 -20.08
C ILE A 103 14.92 -13.07 -21.37
N ILE A 104 14.06 -12.92 -22.36
CA ILE A 104 14.19 -13.64 -23.65
C ILE A 104 14.67 -12.74 -24.79
N GLY A 105 14.66 -11.43 -24.60
CA GLY A 105 15.08 -10.45 -25.59
C GLY A 105 15.04 -9.01 -25.05
N PRO A 106 15.40 -8.01 -25.87
CA PRO A 106 15.28 -6.61 -25.49
C PRO A 106 13.82 -6.25 -25.19
N PHE A 107 13.54 -5.86 -23.94
CA PHE A 107 12.18 -5.54 -23.47
C PHE A 107 11.19 -6.71 -23.57
N GLU A 108 11.68 -7.95 -23.63
CA GLU A 108 10.87 -9.15 -23.74
C GLU A 108 11.14 -10.08 -22.57
N VAL A 109 10.06 -10.51 -21.93
CA VAL A 109 10.08 -11.41 -20.77
C VAL A 109 9.15 -12.59 -21.00
N ARG A 110 9.50 -13.72 -20.39
CA ARG A 110 8.65 -14.91 -20.34
C ARG A 110 8.40 -15.29 -18.90
N GLU A 111 7.13 -15.51 -18.56
CA GLU A 111 6.74 -16.10 -17.28
C GLU A 111 7.24 -17.56 -17.19
N MET A 112 8.00 -17.86 -16.14
CA MET A 112 8.66 -19.15 -15.95
C MET A 112 7.79 -20.14 -15.16
N ILE A 113 7.01 -19.61 -14.22
CA ILE A 113 6.05 -20.35 -13.41
C ILE A 113 4.80 -19.50 -13.26
N ALA A 114 3.66 -20.16 -13.06
CA ALA A 114 2.41 -19.47 -12.77
C ALA A 114 2.61 -18.44 -11.65
N SER A 115 2.22 -17.20 -11.92
CA SER A 115 2.19 -16.14 -10.91
C SER A 115 1.45 -16.60 -9.65
N PHE A 116 1.93 -16.14 -8.50
CA PHE A 116 1.42 -16.57 -7.19
C PHE A 116 1.43 -15.39 -6.23
N GLY A 117 0.61 -15.48 -5.19
CA GLY A 117 0.42 -14.38 -4.28
C GLY A 117 -0.63 -14.70 -3.23
N GLY A 118 -0.84 -13.74 -2.35
CA GLY A 118 -1.77 -13.90 -1.24
C GLY A 118 -2.09 -12.58 -0.56
N PRO A 119 -3.02 -12.60 0.39
CA PRO A 119 -3.42 -11.42 1.13
C PRO A 119 -2.38 -11.16 2.23
N TRP A 120 -1.19 -10.72 1.82
CA TRP A 120 -0.04 -10.45 2.69
C TRP A 120 0.44 -9.01 2.56
N GLY A 121 -0.46 -8.12 2.12
CA GLY A 121 -0.14 -6.71 1.97
C GLY A 121 0.02 -5.99 3.31
N SER A 122 0.51 -4.76 3.24
CA SER A 122 0.84 -3.96 4.44
C SER A 122 -0.36 -3.60 5.33
N SER A 123 -1.60 -3.80 4.88
CA SER A 123 -2.82 -3.63 5.71
C SER A 123 -2.91 -4.67 6.83
N TYR A 124 -2.26 -5.83 6.68
CA TYR A 124 -2.18 -6.83 7.75
C TYR A 124 -1.34 -6.33 8.92
N ILE A 125 -0.32 -5.52 8.65
CA ILE A 125 0.47 -4.85 9.70
C ILE A 125 -0.42 -3.87 10.47
N ASP A 126 -1.26 -3.09 9.77
CA ASP A 126 -2.20 -2.18 10.44
C ASP A 126 -3.18 -2.95 11.31
N LYS A 127 -3.64 -4.11 10.83
CA LYS A 127 -4.57 -4.95 11.56
C LYS A 127 -3.95 -5.54 12.83
N ASP A 128 -2.69 -5.96 12.78
CA ASP A 128 -1.97 -6.44 13.97
C ASP A 128 -1.79 -5.32 15.00
N VAL A 129 -1.51 -4.08 14.55
CA VAL A 129 -1.47 -2.91 15.45
C VAL A 129 -2.84 -2.64 16.06
N GLU A 130 -3.93 -2.75 15.31
CA GLU A 130 -5.29 -2.65 15.88
C GLU A 130 -5.52 -3.73 16.95
N VAL A 131 -5.08 -4.98 16.73
CA VAL A 131 -5.21 -6.08 17.71
C VAL A 131 -4.41 -5.77 18.98
N ILE A 132 -3.21 -5.20 18.86
CA ILE A 132 -2.43 -4.71 20.01
C ILE A 132 -3.24 -3.67 20.80
N PHE A 133 -3.84 -2.69 20.11
CA PHE A 133 -4.69 -1.68 20.76
C PHE A 133 -5.94 -2.31 21.41
N GLU A 134 -6.60 -3.26 20.75
CA GLU A 134 -7.73 -3.99 21.34
C GLU A 134 -7.33 -4.79 22.58
N THR A 135 -6.09 -5.30 22.64
CA THR A 135 -5.58 -6.06 23.79
C THR A 135 -5.23 -5.14 24.96
N ILE A 136 -4.62 -3.98 24.67
CA ILE A 136 -4.25 -2.97 25.67
C ILE A 136 -5.51 -2.29 26.23
N PHE A 137 -6.34 -1.73 25.35
CA PHE A 137 -7.44 -0.84 25.74
C PHE A 137 -8.78 -1.56 25.91
N GLY A 138 -8.85 -2.83 25.50
CA GLY A 138 -10.06 -3.65 25.52
C GLY A 138 -10.90 -3.48 24.25
N GLN A 139 -11.26 -4.61 23.63
CA GLN A 139 -12.04 -4.62 22.38
C GLN A 139 -13.38 -3.86 22.49
N ARG A 140 -14.05 -3.92 23.66
CA ARG A 140 -15.30 -3.18 23.89
C ARG A 140 -15.07 -1.68 23.78
N ASN A 141 -14.05 -1.16 24.45
CA ASN A 141 -13.75 0.26 24.48
C ASN A 141 -13.30 0.77 23.10
N MET A 142 -12.49 -0.02 22.37
CA MET A 142 -12.10 0.30 21.00
C MET A 142 -13.31 0.42 20.06
N LYS A 143 -14.25 -0.54 20.13
CA LYS A 143 -15.49 -0.50 19.34
C LYS A 143 -16.39 0.67 19.74
N GLU A 144 -16.51 0.95 21.03
CA GLU A 144 -17.28 2.09 21.52
C GLU A 144 -16.70 3.41 21.02
N PHE A 145 -15.38 3.58 21.08
CA PHE A 145 -14.69 4.76 20.54
C PHE A 145 -14.89 4.91 19.03
N GLN A 146 -14.77 3.81 18.27
CA GLN A 146 -15.01 3.81 16.83
C GLN A 146 -16.42 4.30 16.46
N VAL A 147 -17.44 3.89 17.22
CA VAL A 147 -18.84 4.26 16.97
C VAL A 147 -19.15 5.68 17.45
N THR A 148 -18.67 6.06 18.63
CA THR A 148 -18.98 7.36 19.26
C THR A 148 -18.11 8.51 18.75
N HIS A 149 -16.87 8.22 18.35
CA HIS A 149 -15.87 9.20 17.91
C HIS A 149 -15.21 8.82 16.56
N PRO A 150 -15.99 8.57 15.49
CA PRO A 150 -15.46 8.00 14.23
C PRO A 150 -14.38 8.85 13.57
N LYS A 151 -14.45 10.19 13.68
CA LYS A 151 -13.42 11.09 13.15
C LYS A 151 -12.07 10.91 13.86
N HIS A 152 -12.09 10.76 15.18
CA HIS A 152 -10.87 10.57 15.97
C HIS A 152 -10.34 9.13 15.85
N TYR A 153 -11.22 8.15 15.62
CA TYR A 153 -10.81 6.80 15.26
C TYR A 153 -10.07 6.76 13.92
N VAL A 154 -10.60 7.42 12.87
CA VAL A 154 -9.87 7.56 11.59
C VAL A 154 -8.53 8.26 11.80
N LYS A 155 -8.49 9.28 12.66
CA LYS A 155 -7.23 9.97 13.00
C LYS A 155 -6.20 9.04 13.64
N LEU A 156 -6.62 8.13 14.51
CA LEU A 156 -5.75 7.11 15.08
C LEU A 156 -5.19 6.19 13.99
N LEU A 157 -6.04 5.69 13.08
CA LEU A 157 -5.59 4.84 11.97
C LEU A 157 -4.59 5.57 11.05
N GLU A 158 -4.82 6.85 10.75
CA GLU A 158 -3.84 7.67 10.02
C GLU A 158 -2.49 7.79 10.75
N ASN A 159 -2.51 7.91 12.08
CA ASN A 159 -1.30 8.01 12.88
C ASN A 159 -0.53 6.68 12.92
N ILE A 160 -1.24 5.53 12.93
CA ILE A 160 -0.66 4.19 12.77
C ILE A 160 0.02 4.06 11.41
N GLU A 161 -0.68 4.38 10.32
CA GLU A 161 -0.14 4.32 8.95
C GLU A 161 1.11 5.20 8.80
N LYS A 162 1.07 6.44 9.30
CA LYS A 162 2.24 7.34 9.31
C LYS A 162 3.41 6.77 10.10
N SER A 163 3.14 6.10 11.22
CA SER A 163 4.18 5.44 12.01
C SER A 163 4.83 4.29 11.24
N LYS A 164 4.02 3.44 10.60
CA LYS A 164 4.46 2.35 9.74
C LYS A 164 5.34 2.86 8.59
N GLN A 165 4.92 3.90 7.89
CA GLN A 165 5.73 4.50 6.81
C GLN A 165 7.08 5.04 7.30
N ARG A 166 7.11 5.66 8.49
CA ARG A 166 8.36 6.17 9.10
C ARG A 166 9.31 5.07 9.54
N PHE A 167 8.80 3.88 9.88
CA PHE A 167 9.62 2.74 10.28
C PHE A 167 10.65 2.39 9.20
N PHE A 168 10.23 2.39 7.93
CA PHE A 168 11.12 2.08 6.80
C PHE A 168 12.00 3.26 6.35
N GLY A 169 11.55 4.51 6.57
CA GLY A 169 12.29 5.70 6.16
C GLY A 169 13.44 6.11 7.12
N ASN A 170 13.34 5.76 8.40
CA ASN A 170 14.34 6.12 9.40
C ASN A 170 15.37 5.00 9.58
N LYS A 171 16.60 5.20 9.06
CA LYS A 171 17.79 4.39 9.40
C LYS A 171 18.25 4.58 10.86
N LYS A 172 17.34 4.64 11.85
CA LYS A 172 17.70 4.86 13.25
C LYS A 172 18.05 3.55 13.96
N ILE A 173 19.08 3.66 14.79
CA ILE A 173 19.90 2.60 15.40
C ILE A 173 19.22 1.96 16.64
N THR A 174 18.09 2.49 17.12
CA THR A 174 17.54 2.15 18.45
C THR A 174 16.33 1.22 18.45
N GLY A 175 15.79 0.81 17.29
CA GLY A 175 14.68 -0.16 17.20
C GLY A 175 13.28 0.30 17.67
N VAL A 176 13.13 1.52 18.19
CA VAL A 176 11.85 2.01 18.75
C VAL A 176 11.02 2.76 17.72
N SER A 177 9.79 2.31 17.47
CA SER A 177 8.77 3.02 16.68
C SER A 177 7.80 3.78 17.60
N ARG A 178 7.30 4.94 17.15
CA ARG A 178 6.38 5.79 17.94
C ARG A 178 5.11 6.08 17.15
N ILE A 179 3.99 5.61 17.70
CA ILE A 179 2.64 5.94 17.25
C ILE A 179 2.16 7.14 18.08
N GLU A 180 1.75 8.21 17.40
CA GLU A 180 1.17 9.38 18.06
C GLU A 180 -0.28 9.07 18.43
N ILE A 181 -0.61 9.12 19.72
CA ILE A 181 -1.96 8.88 20.22
C ILE A 181 -2.76 10.18 20.17
N PRO A 182 -3.91 10.24 19.48
CA PRO A 182 -4.78 11.41 19.50
C PRO A 182 -5.24 11.75 20.93
N TYR A 183 -5.30 13.04 21.26
CA TYR A 183 -5.72 13.48 22.59
C TYR A 183 -7.10 12.94 22.98
N GLU A 184 -8.06 12.94 22.06
CA GLU A 184 -9.41 12.45 22.32
C GLU A 184 -9.46 10.94 22.55
N PHE A 185 -8.55 10.18 21.92
CA PHE A 185 -8.41 8.76 22.19
C PHE A 185 -7.84 8.52 23.60
N ASP A 186 -6.77 9.24 23.97
CA ASP A 186 -6.16 9.14 25.30
C ASP A 186 -7.15 9.49 26.42
N GLN A 187 -7.91 10.58 26.28
CA GLN A 187 -8.95 10.96 27.25
C GLN A 187 -10.04 9.91 27.35
N PHE A 188 -10.58 9.46 26.21
CA PHE A 188 -11.61 8.44 26.20
C PHE A 188 -11.16 7.15 26.92
N MET A 189 -9.94 6.69 26.64
CA MET A 189 -9.43 5.47 27.25
C MET A 189 -9.17 5.60 28.75
N LYS A 190 -8.69 6.75 29.22
CA LYS A 190 -8.52 7.03 30.66
C LYS A 190 -9.83 6.97 31.43
N ASP A 191 -10.94 7.38 30.82
CA ASP A 191 -12.26 7.32 31.45
C ASP A 191 -12.85 5.89 31.48
N HIS A 192 -12.34 4.97 30.64
CA HIS A 192 -12.93 3.64 30.41
C HIS A 192 -12.03 2.46 30.84
N ILE A 193 -10.84 2.73 31.36
CA ILE A 193 -9.91 1.72 31.87
C ILE A 193 -9.78 1.89 33.38
N ALA A 194 -9.87 0.77 34.11
CA ALA A 194 -9.80 0.76 35.58
C ALA A 194 -8.36 0.84 36.11
N ASN A 195 -7.38 0.43 35.29
CA ASN A 195 -5.96 0.36 35.64
C ASN A 195 -5.22 1.59 35.11
N ASP A 196 -4.07 1.89 35.70
CA ASP A 196 -3.19 2.93 35.19
C ASP A 196 -2.65 2.56 33.80
N LEU A 197 -2.70 3.51 32.87
CA LEU A 197 -2.35 3.27 31.47
C LEU A 197 -0.84 3.00 31.31
N GLU A 198 0.00 3.64 32.13
CA GLU A 198 1.44 3.45 32.11
C GLU A 198 1.81 2.05 32.63
N GLU A 199 1.15 1.58 33.68
CA GLU A 199 1.28 0.21 34.17
C GLU A 199 0.81 -0.82 33.13
N LEU A 200 -0.33 -0.59 32.49
CA LEU A 200 -0.92 -1.54 31.55
C LEU A 200 -0.06 -1.71 30.29
N VAL A 201 0.55 -0.63 29.78
CA VAL A 201 1.45 -0.73 28.62
C VAL A 201 2.84 -1.23 29.01
N SER A 202 3.36 -0.88 30.20
CA SER A 202 4.70 -1.35 30.64
C SER A 202 4.73 -2.86 30.91
N ASN A 203 3.59 -3.46 31.25
CA ASN A 203 3.46 -4.90 31.47
C ASN A 203 2.96 -5.66 30.23
N PHE A 204 2.74 -4.96 29.11
CA PHE A 204 2.23 -5.56 27.88
C PHE A 204 3.38 -6.18 27.07
N GLU A 205 3.28 -7.49 26.86
CA GLU A 205 4.11 -8.24 25.93
C GLU A 205 3.27 -8.78 24.78
N TYR A 206 3.74 -8.60 23.55
CA TYR A 206 3.13 -9.16 22.35
C TYR A 206 4.22 -9.82 21.51
N LEU A 207 4.08 -11.13 21.27
CA LEU A 207 5.09 -11.95 20.58
C LEU A 207 6.50 -11.81 21.18
N GLU A 208 6.59 -11.81 22.53
CA GLU A 208 7.85 -11.66 23.30
C GLU A 208 8.52 -10.28 23.21
N GLU A 209 7.87 -9.30 22.57
CA GLU A 209 8.31 -7.90 22.52
C GLU A 209 7.47 -7.04 23.48
N SER A 210 8.11 -6.09 24.18
CA SER A 210 7.45 -5.18 25.13
C SER A 210 7.33 -3.74 24.59
N GLY A 211 6.25 -3.06 24.96
CA GLY A 211 6.01 -1.65 24.63
C GLY A 211 6.30 -0.71 25.81
N PHE A 212 6.66 0.54 25.52
CA PHE A 212 6.80 1.60 26.53
C PHE A 212 6.03 2.85 26.10
N ILE A 213 5.33 3.52 27.03
CA ILE A 213 4.76 4.85 26.78
C ILE A 213 5.81 5.92 27.09
N TYR A 214 5.96 6.90 26.20
CA TYR A 214 6.68 8.14 26.49
C TYR A 214 5.66 9.29 26.60
N PHE A 215 5.36 9.72 27.83
CA PHE A 215 4.66 11.00 28.04
C PHE A 215 5.68 12.15 28.00
N PHE A 216 5.69 12.93 26.92
CA PHE A 216 6.35 14.25 26.93
C PHE A 216 5.28 15.33 27.14
N ILE A 217 4.95 15.61 28.40
CA ILE A 217 4.18 16.81 28.75
C ILE A 217 5.16 17.85 29.29
N TYR A 218 5.53 18.82 28.45
CA TYR A 218 6.25 20.01 28.90
C TYR A 218 5.23 21.07 29.32
N TYR A 219 5.05 21.25 30.64
CA TYR A 219 4.42 22.46 31.16
C TYR A 219 5.47 23.56 31.27
N PHE A 220 5.35 24.59 30.43
CA PHE A 220 5.99 25.87 30.71
C PHE A 220 5.01 26.70 31.56
N ASN A 221 5.24 26.75 32.88
CA ASN A 221 4.68 27.82 33.70
C ASN A 221 5.45 29.11 33.36
N ASN A 222 4.78 30.03 32.66
CA ASN A 222 5.22 31.42 32.65
C ASN A 222 4.67 32.07 33.92
N TYR A 223 5.57 32.40 34.86
CA TYR A 223 5.31 33.39 35.90
C TYR A 223 5.31 34.80 35.28
#